data_AF-A0A1I8J3K1-F1
#
_entry.id   AF-A0A1I8J3K1-F1
#
_cell.length_a   1.000
_cell.length_b   1.000
_cell.length_c   1.000
_cell.angle_alpha   90.00
_cell.angle_beta   90.00
_cell.angle_gamma   90.00
#
_symmetry.space_group_name_H-M   'P 1'
#
loop_
_entity.id
_entity.type
_entity.pdbx_description
1 polymer ?
#
loop_
_entity_poly.entity_id
_entity_poly.type
_entity_poly.pdbx_seq_one_letter_code
_entity_poly.pdbx_strand_id
1 'polypeptide(L)'
;SPKCDLCSGFSQVDLCREEKSNRLCVAKRILCHSRADSERAVREAEYHRKLRHPNLLTCLGHSVGQPITSVAATVVAEVILVLPYHRRGTLSEELDLCRIAKSSIGLNRILSTISGLCSGLAAMHSADLAHRDLKTGNVLLDDSLRPILMDFGSVTDKLVWINSRQEAVRWQDFAAEHCSMTYRAPELYNVPCPGIISEKADIWSLGCVLYALCYNESPFDPVYSRGDSVALATCSGIKLPTSPEFERPSLAEIRTVLAPLLISAGLPTEEPEDDATEAAVVSQGDVRLTSVAHTQEA
;
A
#
# COMPACT_ATOMS: atom_id res chain seq x y z
N SER A 1 19.88 -23.25 -7.56
CA SER A 1 19.46 -22.27 -6.53
C SER A 1 17.98 -22.03 -6.71
N PRO A 2 17.11 -22.19 -5.70
CA PRO A 2 15.70 -21.83 -5.86
C PRO A 2 15.64 -20.31 -6.01
N LYS A 3 15.06 -19.84 -7.11
CA LYS A 3 14.77 -18.42 -7.33
C LYS A 3 13.65 -18.03 -6.37
N CYS A 4 13.86 -16.96 -5.62
CA CYS A 4 12.81 -16.35 -4.83
C CYS A 4 12.10 -15.37 -5.78
N ASP A 5 10.84 -15.61 -6.12
CA ASP A 5 10.09 -14.87 -7.15
C ASP A 5 9.60 -13.47 -6.68
N LEU A 6 10.38 -12.82 -5.81
CA LEU A 6 10.10 -11.48 -5.25
C LEU A 6 10.73 -10.33 -6.07
N CYS A 7 11.01 -10.55 -7.35
CA CYS A 7 11.58 -9.53 -8.23
C CYS A 7 10.53 -8.48 -8.63
N SER A 8 10.42 -7.38 -7.89
CA SER A 8 9.98 -6.11 -8.47
C SER A 8 11.07 -5.63 -9.43
N GLY A 9 10.71 -5.06 -10.60
CA GLY A 9 11.59 -4.86 -11.77
C GLY A 9 12.90 -4.06 -11.59
N PHE A 10 13.24 -3.63 -10.38
CA PHE A 10 14.44 -2.87 -10.03
C PHE A 10 15.30 -3.51 -8.93
N SER A 11 14.89 -4.65 -8.37
CA SER A 11 15.61 -5.30 -7.27
C SER A 11 15.79 -6.81 -7.48
N GLN A 12 16.93 -7.33 -7.03
CA GLN A 12 17.21 -8.76 -6.98
C GLN A 12 17.17 -9.22 -5.52
N VAL A 13 16.56 -10.38 -5.29
CA VAL A 13 16.41 -10.95 -3.95
C VAL A 13 17.13 -12.29 -3.87
N ASP A 14 18.08 -12.42 -2.94
CA ASP A 14 18.89 -13.62 -2.76
C ASP A 14 18.74 -14.20 -1.36
N LEU A 15 18.59 -15.52 -1.29
CA LEU A 15 18.68 -16.24 -0.03
C LEU A 15 20.16 -16.36 0.35
N CYS A 16 20.50 -15.83 1.51
CA CYS A 16 21.85 -15.81 2.05
C CYS A 16 21.90 -16.52 3.41
N ARG A 17 23.12 -16.80 3.86
CA ARG A 17 23.41 -17.44 5.15
C ARG A 17 24.46 -16.61 5.86
N GLU A 18 24.12 -16.11 7.05
CA GLU A 18 25.05 -15.33 7.85
C GLU A 18 26.21 -16.22 8.31
N GLU A 19 27.44 -15.77 8.07
CA GLU A 19 28.65 -16.57 8.30
C GLU A 19 28.85 -16.94 9.78
N LYS A 20 28.55 -16.01 10.71
CA LYS A 20 28.77 -16.20 12.14
C LYS A 20 27.69 -17.04 12.82
N SER A 21 26.43 -16.82 12.48
CA SER A 21 25.28 -17.44 13.17
C SER A 21 24.71 -18.65 12.42
N ASN A 22 25.12 -18.85 11.16
CA ASN A 22 24.53 -19.81 10.24
C ASN A 22 23.02 -19.59 9.98
N ARG A 23 22.48 -18.42 10.32
CA ARG A 23 21.06 -18.08 10.13
C ARG A 23 20.78 -17.70 8.69
N LEU A 24 19.64 -18.14 8.16
CA LEU A 24 19.16 -17.72 6.85
C LEU A 24 18.69 -16.25 6.91
N CYS A 25 19.05 -15.49 5.88
CA CYS A 25 18.62 -14.13 5.66
C CYS A 25 18.35 -13.89 4.18
N VAL A 26 17.72 -12.77 3.87
CA VAL A 26 17.43 -12.34 2.51
C VAL A 26 18.25 -11.08 2.23
N ALA A 27 18.95 -11.04 1.10
CA ALA A 27 19.61 -9.84 0.60
C ALA A 27 18.77 -9.27 -0.56
N LYS A 28 18.14 -8.12 -0.34
CA LYS A 28 17.46 -7.34 -1.39
C LYS A 28 18.48 -6.34 -1.95
N ARG A 29 18.94 -6.57 -3.18
CA ARG A 29 19.88 -5.73 -3.92
C ARG A 29 19.10 -4.78 -4.83
N ILE A 30 19.29 -3.48 -4.66
CA ILE A 30 18.65 -2.42 -5.43
C ILE A 30 19.73 -1.75 -6.28
N LEU A 31 19.60 -1.87 -7.60
CA LEU A 31 20.51 -1.23 -8.55
C LEU A 31 20.02 0.17 -8.87
N CYS A 32 20.83 1.17 -8.52
CA CYS A 32 20.47 2.57 -8.66
C CYS A 32 21.08 3.14 -9.94
N HIS A 33 20.23 3.67 -10.82
CA HIS A 33 20.64 4.27 -12.10
C HIS A 33 20.76 5.80 -12.02
N SER A 34 20.27 6.37 -10.91
CA SER A 34 20.40 7.79 -10.60
C SER A 34 20.67 8.00 -9.11
N ARG A 35 21.11 9.21 -8.76
CA ARG A 35 21.21 9.63 -7.36
C ARG A 35 19.86 9.58 -6.65
N ALA A 36 18.77 9.92 -7.35
CA ALA A 36 17.42 9.89 -6.78
C ALA A 36 17.00 8.46 -6.38
N ASP A 37 17.36 7.45 -7.19
CA ASP A 37 17.06 6.04 -6.88
C ASP A 37 17.86 5.56 -5.67
N SER A 38 19.12 5.96 -5.56
CA SER A 38 19.95 5.65 -4.40
C SER A 38 19.39 6.29 -3.13
N GLU A 39 18.95 7.54 -3.20
CA GLU A 39 18.30 8.21 -2.07
C GLU A 39 16.96 7.55 -1.69
N ARG A 40 16.17 7.06 -2.65
CA ARG A 40 14.95 6.27 -2.37
C ARG A 40 15.28 4.95 -1.66
N ALA A 41 16.26 4.20 -2.16
CA ALA A 41 16.66 2.93 -1.58
C ALA A 41 17.25 3.09 -0.15
N VAL A 42 18.01 4.15 0.09
CA VAL A 42 18.49 4.48 1.45
C VAL A 42 17.34 4.90 2.36
N ARG A 43 16.36 5.67 1.86
CA ARG A 43 15.15 6.01 2.63
C ARG A 43 14.37 4.76 3.04
N GLU A 44 14.24 3.78 2.17
CA GLU A 44 13.62 2.48 2.50
C GLU A 44 14.33 1.82 3.69
N ALA A 45 15.68 1.78 3.69
CA ALA A 45 16.47 1.27 4.82
C ALA A 45 16.20 2.04 6.13
N GLU A 46 16.08 3.36 6.04
CA GLU A 46 15.79 4.23 7.18
C GLU A 46 14.38 4.01 7.74
N TYR A 47 13.38 3.73 6.91
CA TYR A 47 12.03 3.38 7.40
C TYR A 47 12.05 2.10 8.23
N HIS A 48 12.75 1.05 7.78
CA HIS A 48 12.93 -0.16 8.57
C HIS A 48 13.63 0.10 9.92
N ARG A 49 14.48 1.12 10.00
CA ARG A 49 15.17 1.48 11.26
C ARG A 49 14.25 2.24 12.21
N LYS A 50 13.42 3.13 11.69
CA LYS A 50 12.45 3.93 12.44
C LYS A 50 11.28 3.09 12.98
N LEU A 51 10.82 2.14 12.19
CA LEU A 51 9.64 1.33 12.49
C LEU A 51 10.04 0.01 13.16
N ARG A 52 9.85 -0.10 14.47
CA ARG A 52 10.09 -1.34 15.23
C ARG A 52 8.77 -1.87 15.79
N HIS A 53 8.24 -2.91 15.14
CA HIS A 53 6.96 -3.50 15.53
C HIS A 53 6.90 -4.98 15.12
N PRO A 54 6.28 -5.89 15.90
CA PRO A 54 6.24 -7.33 15.59
C PRO A 54 5.54 -7.70 14.28
N ASN A 55 4.72 -6.79 13.72
CA ASN A 55 4.04 -6.96 12.44
C ASN A 55 4.64 -6.15 11.29
N LEU A 56 5.84 -5.56 11.48
CA LEU A 56 6.58 -4.83 10.46
C LEU A 56 7.94 -5.49 10.25
N LEU A 57 8.34 -5.70 9.01
CA LEU A 57 9.63 -6.34 8.71
C LEU A 57 10.76 -5.46 9.23
N THR A 58 11.64 -6.02 10.04
CA THR A 58 12.83 -5.31 10.55
C THR A 58 14.00 -5.51 9.60
N CYS A 59 14.78 -4.47 9.34
CA CYS A 59 16.05 -4.59 8.62
C CYS A 59 17.17 -4.99 9.58
N LEU A 60 17.93 -6.04 9.24
CA LEU A 60 19.07 -6.53 10.01
C LEU A 60 20.33 -5.67 9.80
N GLY A 61 20.42 -5.04 8.63
CA GLY A 61 21.50 -4.15 8.25
C GLY A 61 21.34 -3.71 6.80
N HIS A 62 21.98 -2.60 6.43
CA HIS A 62 22.07 -2.15 5.05
C HIS A 62 23.50 -1.81 4.68
N SER A 63 23.80 -1.87 3.39
CA SER A 63 25.07 -1.44 2.80
C SER A 63 24.79 -0.58 1.58
N VAL A 64 25.57 0.47 1.41
CA VAL A 64 25.60 1.29 0.20
C VAL A 64 26.99 1.18 -0.38
N GLY A 65 27.10 0.74 -1.63
CA GLY A 65 28.38 0.53 -2.29
C GLY A 65 28.35 0.92 -3.76
N GLN A 66 29.53 0.89 -4.38
CA GLN A 66 29.60 0.86 -5.83
C GLN A 66 29.25 -0.56 -6.32
N PRO A 67 28.53 -0.69 -7.44
CA PRO A 67 28.15 -1.99 -7.97
C PRO A 67 29.39 -2.87 -8.19
N ILE A 68 29.36 -4.09 -7.64
CA ILE A 68 30.49 -5.04 -7.64
C ILE A 68 30.84 -5.51 -9.06
N THR A 69 29.91 -5.36 -10.00
CA THR A 69 30.03 -5.88 -11.36
C THR A 69 29.77 -4.78 -12.39
N SER A 70 30.64 -4.69 -13.39
CA SER A 70 30.59 -3.75 -14.52
C SER A 70 29.44 -4.00 -15.51
N VAL A 71 28.27 -4.46 -15.04
CA VAL A 71 27.23 -5.10 -15.89
C VAL A 71 26.35 -4.10 -16.64
N ALA A 72 26.40 -2.81 -16.30
CA ALA A 72 25.84 -1.77 -17.15
C ALA A 72 26.54 -0.45 -16.87
N ALA A 73 26.94 0.27 -17.92
CA ALA A 73 27.58 1.59 -17.84
C ALA A 73 26.70 2.67 -17.16
N THR A 74 25.47 2.32 -16.76
CA THR A 74 24.42 3.20 -16.25
C THR A 74 24.14 3.06 -14.75
N VAL A 75 24.70 2.07 -14.05
CA VAL A 75 24.48 1.90 -12.61
C VAL A 75 25.47 2.75 -11.82
N VAL A 76 24.95 3.66 -10.99
CA VAL A 76 25.77 4.62 -10.22
C VAL A 76 25.98 4.18 -8.76
N ALA A 77 25.10 3.35 -8.22
CA ALA A 77 25.20 2.82 -6.86
C ALA A 77 24.44 1.49 -6.71
N GLU A 78 24.80 0.73 -5.68
CA GLU A 78 24.09 -0.46 -5.24
C GLU A 78 23.73 -0.32 -3.76
N VAL A 79 22.46 -0.55 -3.43
CA VAL A 79 21.98 -0.59 -2.04
C VAL A 79 21.53 -2.01 -1.73
N ILE A 80 22.05 -2.57 -0.63
CA ILE A 80 21.70 -3.92 -0.17
C ILE A 80 21.01 -3.82 1.17
N LEU A 81 19.80 -4.37 1.26
CA LEU A 81 19.07 -4.55 2.52
C LEU A 81 19.17 -6.02 2.95
N VAL A 82 19.61 -6.26 4.18
CA VAL A 82 19.64 -7.59 4.78
C VAL A 82 18.41 -7.74 5.66
N LEU A 83 17.55 -8.69 5.30
CA LEU A 83 16.24 -8.91 5.90
C LEU A 83 16.14 -10.33 6.51
N PRO A 84 15.29 -10.54 7.52
CA PRO A 84 14.97 -11.88 8.00
C PRO A 84 14.36 -12.76 6.90
N TYR A 85 14.73 -14.04 6.87
CA TYR A 85 14.07 -15.01 6.01
C TYR A 85 12.86 -15.63 6.71
N HIS A 86 11.69 -15.58 6.04
CA HIS A 86 10.45 -16.18 6.50
C HIS A 86 10.07 -17.36 5.59
N ARG A 87 10.25 -18.59 6.09
CA ARG A 87 10.11 -19.82 5.28
C ARG A 87 8.70 -20.11 4.77
N ARG A 88 7.67 -19.54 5.41
CA ARG A 88 6.28 -19.68 4.97
C ARG A 88 5.95 -18.77 3.78
N GLY A 89 6.86 -17.86 3.43
CA GLY A 89 6.68 -16.97 2.30
C GLY A 89 5.59 -15.93 2.55
N THR A 90 4.88 -15.57 1.49
CA THR A 90 3.87 -14.50 1.51
C THR A 90 2.46 -15.04 1.72
N LEU A 91 1.56 -14.15 2.17
CA LEU A 91 0.14 -14.46 2.24
C LEU A 91 -0.43 -14.74 0.84
N SER A 92 0.07 -14.10 -0.22
CA SER A 92 -0.35 -14.40 -1.59
C SER A 92 -0.11 -15.87 -1.95
N GLU A 93 1.06 -16.40 -1.61
CA GLU A 93 1.41 -17.82 -1.86
C GLU A 93 0.49 -18.77 -1.07
N GLU A 94 0.14 -18.43 0.18
CA GLU A 94 -0.83 -19.19 0.97
C GLU A 94 -2.23 -19.20 0.30
N LEU A 95 -2.70 -18.04 -0.17
CA LEU A 95 -4.00 -17.93 -0.84
C LEU A 95 -4.05 -18.69 -2.17
N ASP A 96 -2.95 -18.72 -2.92
CA ASP A 96 -2.86 -19.50 -4.15
C ASP A 96 -2.92 -21.01 -3.87
N LEU A 97 -2.26 -21.49 -2.81
CA LEU A 97 -2.41 -22.86 -2.34
C LEU A 97 -3.85 -23.17 -1.93
N CYS A 98 -4.51 -22.26 -1.21
CA CYS A 98 -5.92 -22.40 -0.85
C CYS A 98 -6.83 -22.49 -2.07
N ARG A 99 -6.58 -21.68 -3.11
CA ARG A 99 -7.31 -21.70 -4.39
C ARG A 99 -7.17 -23.03 -5.10
N ILE A 100 -5.95 -23.55 -5.21
CA ILE A 100 -5.67 -24.86 -5.85
C ILE A 100 -6.35 -25.99 -5.07
N ALA A 101 -6.28 -25.95 -3.74
CA ALA A 101 -6.87 -26.95 -2.87
C ALA A 101 -8.39 -26.80 -2.67
N LYS A 102 -9.01 -25.73 -3.21
CA LYS A 102 -10.41 -25.35 -2.95
C LYS A 102 -10.75 -25.28 -1.46
N SER A 103 -9.83 -24.71 -0.68
CA SER A 103 -9.95 -24.54 0.77
C SER A 103 -10.06 -23.07 1.14
N SER A 104 -10.50 -22.81 2.38
CA SER A 104 -10.59 -21.46 2.95
C SER A 104 -9.75 -21.35 4.22
N ILE A 105 -9.28 -20.14 4.49
CA ILE A 105 -8.65 -19.81 5.76
C ILE A 105 -9.75 -19.69 6.82
N GLY A 106 -9.57 -20.36 7.97
CA GLY A 106 -10.56 -20.31 9.06
C GLY A 106 -10.70 -18.90 9.67
N LEU A 107 -11.90 -18.57 10.15
CA LEU A 107 -12.22 -17.22 10.68
C LEU A 107 -11.20 -16.71 11.71
N ASN A 108 -10.89 -17.49 12.75
CA ASN A 108 -9.92 -17.07 13.78
C ASN A 108 -8.54 -16.69 13.20
N ARG A 109 -8.13 -17.40 12.14
CA ARG A 109 -6.87 -17.13 11.45
C ARG A 109 -6.95 -15.82 10.65
N ILE A 110 -8.07 -15.57 9.96
CA ILE A 110 -8.35 -14.29 9.28
C ILE A 110 -8.30 -13.13 10.27
N LEU A 111 -9.00 -13.25 11.40
CA LEU A 111 -9.06 -12.21 12.42
C LEU A 111 -7.69 -11.90 13.03
N SER A 112 -6.91 -12.95 13.33
CA SER A 112 -5.54 -12.79 13.82
C SER A 112 -4.63 -12.10 12.80
N THR A 113 -4.76 -12.43 11.50
CA THR A 113 -4.02 -11.77 10.43
C THR A 113 -4.38 -10.29 10.33
N ILE A 114 -5.68 -9.95 10.26
CA ILE A 114 -6.11 -8.56 10.13
C ILE A 114 -5.73 -7.75 11.37
N SER A 115 -5.91 -8.30 12.57
CA SER A 115 -5.50 -7.64 13.81
C SER A 115 -4.00 -7.31 13.83
N GLY A 116 -3.14 -8.24 13.39
CA GLY A 116 -1.71 -8.00 13.27
C GLY A 116 -1.36 -6.92 12.24
N LEU A 117 -2.02 -6.92 11.08
CA LEU A 117 -1.83 -5.89 10.06
C LEU A 117 -2.29 -4.52 10.54
N CYS A 118 -3.46 -4.42 11.20
CA CYS A 118 -3.94 -3.20 11.83
C CYS A 118 -2.91 -2.66 12.84
N SER A 119 -2.35 -3.51 13.70
CA SER A 119 -1.34 -3.12 14.67
C SER A 119 -0.07 -2.58 13.99
N GLY A 120 0.36 -3.21 12.89
CA GLY A 120 1.50 -2.74 12.09
C GLY A 120 1.24 -1.39 11.43
N LEU A 121 0.08 -1.22 10.78
CA LEU A 121 -0.31 0.04 10.15
C LEU A 121 -0.45 1.16 11.18
N ALA A 122 -1.09 0.89 12.33
CA ALA A 122 -1.22 1.87 13.41
C ALA A 122 0.15 2.38 13.90
N ALA A 123 1.15 1.49 13.98
CA ALA A 123 2.52 1.88 14.31
C ALA A 123 3.17 2.77 13.22
N MET A 124 2.91 2.50 11.94
CA MET A 124 3.36 3.36 10.83
C MET A 124 2.68 4.73 10.84
N HIS A 125 1.36 4.74 10.98
CA HIS A 125 0.54 5.96 10.99
C HIS A 125 0.85 6.85 12.21
N SER A 126 1.18 6.24 13.35
CA SER A 126 1.66 6.96 14.54
C SER A 126 3.06 7.57 14.34
N ALA A 127 3.83 7.08 13.39
CA ALA A 127 5.13 7.62 13.00
C ALA A 127 5.04 8.60 11.80
N ASP A 128 3.83 9.08 11.47
CA ASP A 128 3.54 9.95 10.33
C ASP A 128 3.91 9.37 8.96
N LEU A 129 3.81 8.05 8.81
CA LEU A 129 4.05 7.34 7.56
C LEU A 129 2.81 6.56 7.09
N ALA A 130 2.66 6.42 5.77
CA ALA A 130 1.68 5.54 5.13
C ALA A 130 2.39 4.52 4.23
N HIS A 131 1.88 3.29 4.17
CA HIS A 131 2.51 2.17 3.44
C HIS A 131 2.37 2.29 1.93
N ARG A 132 1.20 2.70 1.44
CA ARG A 132 0.81 2.92 0.03
C ARG A 132 0.76 1.68 -0.87
N ASP A 133 1.45 0.58 -0.54
CA ASP A 133 1.40 -0.66 -1.33
C ASP A 133 1.03 -1.90 -0.50
N LEU A 134 0.03 -1.79 0.38
CA LEU A 134 -0.44 -2.97 1.13
C LEU A 134 -1.17 -3.93 0.17
N LYS A 135 -0.66 -5.17 0.09
CA LYS A 135 -1.27 -6.27 -0.68
C LYS A 135 -0.85 -7.61 -0.08
N THR A 136 -1.52 -8.69 -0.44
CA THR A 136 -1.21 -10.04 0.07
C THR A 136 0.24 -10.47 -0.24
N GLY A 137 0.80 -10.01 -1.36
CA GLY A 137 2.21 -10.24 -1.73
C GLY A 137 3.23 -9.50 -0.86
N ASN A 138 2.82 -8.44 -0.16
CA ASN A 138 3.67 -7.66 0.75
C ASN A 138 3.42 -8.04 2.23
N VAL A 139 2.77 -9.18 2.49
CA VAL A 139 2.57 -9.71 3.84
C VAL A 139 3.28 -11.04 3.96
N LEU A 140 4.39 -11.08 4.70
CA LEU A 140 5.08 -12.32 5.05
C LEU A 140 4.39 -13.02 6.22
N LEU A 141 4.58 -14.33 6.30
CA LEU A 141 4.13 -15.14 7.42
C LEU A 141 5.33 -15.69 8.20
N ASP A 142 5.37 -15.45 9.50
CA ASP A 142 6.36 -16.11 10.36
C ASP A 142 5.97 -17.57 10.69
N ASP A 143 6.83 -18.27 11.44
CA ASP A 143 6.60 -19.67 11.79
C ASP A 143 5.30 -19.90 12.57
N SER A 144 4.89 -18.90 13.36
CA SER A 144 3.65 -18.87 14.15
C SER A 144 2.48 -18.27 13.37
N LEU A 145 2.63 -18.12 12.05
CA LEU A 145 1.64 -17.54 11.15
C LEU A 145 1.34 -16.05 11.42
N ARG A 146 2.18 -15.34 12.19
CA ARG A 146 2.01 -13.89 12.39
C ARG A 146 2.24 -13.15 11.07
N PRO A 147 1.38 -12.20 10.69
CA PRO A 147 1.59 -11.37 9.52
C PRO A 147 2.69 -10.34 9.78
N ILE A 148 3.58 -10.18 8.80
CA ILE A 148 4.67 -9.21 8.83
C ILE A 148 4.61 -8.42 7.52
N LEU A 149 4.23 -7.15 7.62
CA LEU A 149 4.20 -6.23 6.49
C LEU A 149 5.63 -5.91 6.04
N MET A 150 5.88 -6.03 4.74
CA MET A 150 7.18 -5.79 4.12
C MET A 150 7.06 -4.80 2.95
N ASP A 151 8.23 -4.46 2.40
CA ASP A 151 8.39 -3.61 1.21
C ASP A 151 8.03 -2.14 1.42
N PHE A 152 8.94 -1.40 2.05
CA PHE A 152 8.76 0.02 2.37
C PHE A 152 9.18 0.97 1.23
N GLY A 153 9.35 0.45 0.01
CA GLY A 153 9.74 1.23 -1.16
C GLY A 153 8.71 2.27 -1.59
N SER A 154 7.42 2.03 -1.31
CA SER A 154 6.32 2.94 -1.62
C SER A 154 5.92 3.85 -0.46
N VAL A 155 6.62 3.77 0.68
CA VAL A 155 6.25 4.53 1.90
C VAL A 155 6.44 6.03 1.69
N THR A 156 5.40 6.77 2.06
CA THR A 156 5.36 8.24 2.01
C THR A 156 4.95 8.82 3.36
N ASP A 157 4.93 10.15 3.45
CA ASP A 157 4.27 10.83 4.56
C ASP A 157 2.80 10.41 4.64
N LYS A 158 2.30 10.36 5.89
CA LYS A 158 0.92 10.01 6.22
C LYS A 158 -0.08 10.93 5.51
N LEU A 159 0.17 12.23 5.59
CA LEU A 159 -0.67 13.27 5.01
C LEU A 159 0.11 14.01 3.92
N VAL A 160 -0.46 14.05 2.73
CA VAL A 160 0.12 14.71 1.56
C VAL A 160 -0.86 15.76 1.06
N TRP A 161 -0.47 17.02 1.13
CA TRP A 161 -1.27 18.14 0.65
C TRP A 161 -1.06 18.36 -0.84
N ILE A 162 -2.16 18.40 -1.59
CA ILE A 162 -2.18 18.64 -3.03
C ILE A 162 -2.80 20.03 -3.25
N ASN A 163 -1.95 20.98 -3.67
CA ASN A 163 -2.33 22.38 -3.83
C ASN A 163 -2.39 22.82 -5.30
N SER A 164 -2.00 21.94 -6.23
CA SER A 164 -2.03 22.23 -7.66
C SER A 164 -2.34 21.01 -8.52
N ARG A 165 -2.87 21.25 -9.72
CA ARG A 165 -3.11 20.17 -10.71
C ARG A 165 -1.83 19.44 -11.08
N GLN A 166 -0.69 20.13 -11.11
CA GLN A 166 0.61 19.51 -11.41
C GLN A 166 1.07 18.57 -10.29
N GLU A 167 0.78 18.89 -9.02
CA GLU A 167 1.00 17.96 -7.91
C GLU A 167 0.07 16.76 -7.99
N ALA A 168 -1.21 16.98 -8.32
CA ALA A 168 -2.18 15.89 -8.47
C ALA A 168 -1.74 14.87 -9.54
N VAL A 169 -1.32 15.35 -10.72
CA VAL A 169 -0.81 14.50 -11.81
C VAL A 169 0.44 13.73 -11.37
N ARG A 170 1.41 14.41 -10.72
CA ARG A 170 2.63 13.75 -10.22
C ARG A 170 2.31 12.64 -9.22
N TRP A 171 1.32 12.85 -8.35
CA TRP A 171 0.89 11.83 -7.39
C TRP A 171 0.12 10.69 -8.03
N GLN A 172 -0.66 10.96 -9.06
CA GLN A 172 -1.34 9.94 -9.84
C GLN A 172 -0.31 9.05 -10.57
N ASP A 173 0.74 9.64 -11.16
CA ASP A 173 1.84 8.91 -11.79
C ASP A 173 2.63 8.10 -10.75
N PHE A 174 2.93 8.68 -9.58
CA PHE A 174 3.55 7.96 -8.47
C PHE A 174 2.72 6.75 -8.06
N ALA A 175 1.41 6.91 -7.86
CA ALA A 175 0.53 5.81 -7.50
C ALA A 175 0.43 4.76 -8.62
N ALA A 176 0.47 5.18 -9.88
CA ALA A 176 0.50 4.30 -11.03
C ALA A 176 1.69 3.34 -11.01
N GLU A 177 2.86 3.83 -10.60
CA GLU A 177 4.11 3.09 -10.52
C GLU A 177 4.30 2.31 -9.20
N HIS A 178 3.84 2.86 -8.07
CA HIS A 178 4.22 2.36 -6.74
C HIS A 178 3.09 1.68 -5.97
N CYS A 179 1.83 1.81 -6.39
CA CYS A 179 0.68 1.21 -5.70
C CYS A 179 0.06 0.12 -6.58
N SER A 180 -0.09 -1.09 -6.07
CA SER A 180 -0.57 -2.24 -6.84
C SER A 180 -2.02 -2.05 -7.28
N MET A 181 -2.27 -2.17 -8.59
CA MET A 181 -3.54 -1.78 -9.23
C MET A 181 -4.77 -2.40 -8.57
N THR A 182 -4.77 -3.71 -8.26
CA THR A 182 -5.93 -4.39 -7.68
C THR A 182 -6.10 -4.19 -6.17
N TYR A 183 -5.27 -3.34 -5.55
CA TYR A 183 -5.34 -2.95 -4.13
C TYR A 183 -5.34 -1.43 -3.96
N ARG A 184 -5.22 -0.66 -5.05
CA ARG A 184 -5.08 0.80 -5.06
C ARG A 184 -6.39 1.48 -4.71
N ALA A 185 -6.32 2.45 -3.80
CA ALA A 185 -7.46 3.24 -3.35
C ALA A 185 -8.00 4.17 -4.46
N PRO A 186 -9.32 4.47 -4.48
CA PRO A 186 -9.94 5.29 -5.53
C PRO A 186 -9.36 6.70 -5.63
N GLU A 187 -9.01 7.33 -4.51
CA GLU A 187 -8.38 8.65 -4.45
C GLU A 187 -6.97 8.70 -5.06
N LEU A 188 -6.37 7.54 -5.33
CA LEU A 188 -5.08 7.42 -6.02
C LEU A 188 -5.22 7.22 -7.54
N TYR A 189 -6.45 7.00 -8.03
CA TYR A 189 -6.76 7.04 -9.47
C TYR A 189 -7.22 8.43 -9.92
N ASN A 190 -7.90 9.15 -9.04
CA ASN A 190 -8.35 10.52 -9.26
C ASN A 190 -7.92 11.37 -8.06
N VAL A 191 -6.68 11.87 -8.11
CA VAL A 191 -6.07 12.61 -7.00
C VAL A 191 -6.80 13.94 -6.78
N PRO A 192 -7.30 14.22 -5.56
CA PRO A 192 -8.06 15.44 -5.29
C PRO A 192 -7.18 16.69 -5.41
N CYS A 193 -7.76 17.79 -5.91
CA CYS A 193 -7.07 19.08 -6.05
C CYS A 193 -8.05 20.27 -5.99
N PRO A 194 -7.94 21.17 -4.99
CA PRO A 194 -7.09 21.02 -3.81
C PRO A 194 -7.56 19.84 -2.95
N GLY A 195 -6.67 19.22 -2.20
CA GLY A 195 -7.04 18.08 -1.36
C GLY A 195 -5.89 17.47 -0.59
N ILE A 196 -6.19 16.37 0.11
CA ILE A 196 -5.24 15.62 0.92
C ILE A 196 -5.31 14.15 0.53
N ILE A 197 -4.15 13.53 0.30
CA ILE A 197 -4.01 12.08 0.29
C ILE A 197 -3.56 11.67 1.70
N SER A 198 -4.37 10.89 2.40
CA SER A 198 -4.10 10.45 3.78
C SER A 198 -3.81 8.95 3.86
N GLU A 199 -3.53 8.45 5.06
CA GLU A 199 -3.35 7.02 5.35
C GLU A 199 -4.59 6.15 5.10
N LYS A 200 -5.73 6.78 4.84
CA LYS A 200 -6.98 6.10 4.44
C LYS A 200 -6.79 5.18 3.23
N ALA A 201 -5.85 5.49 2.35
CA ALA A 201 -5.50 4.60 1.24
C ALA A 201 -5.02 3.22 1.73
N ASP A 202 -4.27 3.14 2.84
CA ASP A 202 -3.86 1.87 3.43
C ASP A 202 -5.07 1.09 3.98
N ILE A 203 -6.10 1.80 4.44
CA ILE A 203 -7.32 1.20 4.99
C ILE A 203 -8.17 0.57 3.89
N TRP A 204 -8.25 1.23 2.74
CA TRP A 204 -8.81 0.64 1.53
C TRP A 204 -8.07 -0.65 1.14
N SER A 205 -6.73 -0.58 1.06
CA SER A 205 -5.90 -1.74 0.71
C SER A 205 -6.04 -2.88 1.73
N LEU A 206 -6.16 -2.57 3.03
CA LEU A 206 -6.44 -3.55 4.08
C LEU A 206 -7.80 -4.24 3.87
N GLY A 207 -8.82 -3.49 3.46
CA GLY A 207 -10.12 -4.04 3.06
C GLY A 207 -10.02 -5.02 1.88
N CYS A 208 -9.16 -4.72 0.90
CA CYS A 208 -8.86 -5.62 -0.21
C CYS A 208 -8.13 -6.89 0.28
N VAL A 209 -7.19 -6.79 1.22
CA VAL A 209 -6.50 -7.94 1.83
C VAL A 209 -7.47 -8.81 2.63
N LEU A 210 -8.38 -8.22 3.40
CA LEU A 210 -9.44 -8.95 4.09
C LEU A 210 -10.32 -9.71 3.09
N TYR A 211 -10.75 -9.04 2.02
CA TYR A 211 -11.52 -9.69 0.97
C TYR A 211 -10.73 -10.89 0.42
N ALA A 212 -9.44 -10.72 0.11
CA ALA A 212 -8.59 -11.81 -0.37
C ALA A 212 -8.44 -12.96 0.65
N LEU A 213 -8.39 -12.68 1.95
CA LEU A 213 -8.41 -13.72 3.00
C LEU A 213 -9.73 -14.52 3.02
N CYS A 214 -10.85 -13.91 2.64
CA CYS A 214 -12.17 -14.55 2.63
C CYS A 214 -12.46 -15.28 1.32
N TYR A 215 -11.93 -14.79 0.20
CA TYR A 215 -12.29 -15.22 -1.16
C TYR A 215 -11.10 -15.74 -1.97
N ASN A 216 -9.92 -15.84 -1.37
CA ASN A 216 -8.64 -16.23 -1.97
C ASN A 216 -8.14 -15.33 -3.12
N GLU A 217 -8.86 -14.30 -3.58
CA GLU A 217 -8.41 -13.33 -4.61
C GLU A 217 -8.75 -11.90 -4.22
N SER A 218 -8.07 -10.90 -4.77
CA SER A 218 -8.48 -9.50 -4.59
C SER A 218 -9.85 -9.24 -5.23
N PRO A 219 -10.64 -8.30 -4.68
CA PRO A 219 -11.94 -7.93 -5.26
C PRO A 219 -11.85 -7.43 -6.71
N PHE A 220 -10.66 -7.02 -7.16
CA PHE A 220 -10.45 -6.45 -8.48
C PHE A 220 -9.60 -7.33 -9.42
N ASP A 221 -9.07 -8.48 -8.96
CA ASP A 221 -8.34 -9.42 -9.81
C ASP A 221 -9.20 -9.98 -10.97
N PRO A 222 -10.50 -10.30 -10.79
CA PRO A 222 -11.37 -10.70 -11.90
C PRO A 222 -11.59 -9.59 -12.94
N VAL A 223 -11.66 -8.33 -12.50
CA VAL A 223 -11.81 -7.15 -13.39
C VAL A 223 -10.54 -7.00 -14.23
N TYR A 224 -9.39 -7.03 -13.56
CA TYR A 224 -8.08 -6.96 -14.21
C TYR A 224 -7.88 -8.08 -15.24
N SER A 225 -8.22 -9.31 -14.87
CA SER A 225 -8.04 -10.49 -15.73
C SER A 225 -8.94 -10.50 -16.97
N ARG A 226 -10.10 -9.84 -16.92
CA ARG A 226 -10.97 -9.63 -18.10
C ARG A 226 -10.51 -8.49 -19.01
N GLY A 227 -9.53 -7.69 -18.58
CA GLY A 227 -9.10 -6.48 -19.28
C GLY A 227 -10.05 -5.29 -19.08
N ASP A 228 -10.95 -5.36 -18.10
CA ASP A 228 -11.85 -4.26 -17.75
C ASP A 228 -11.08 -3.16 -16.99
N SER A 229 -11.66 -1.95 -16.93
CA SER A 229 -11.04 -0.84 -16.18
C SER A 229 -11.13 -1.06 -14.68
N VAL A 230 -10.01 -1.43 -14.06
CA VAL A 230 -9.87 -1.55 -12.59
C VAL A 230 -10.19 -0.21 -11.92
N ALA A 231 -9.75 0.92 -12.49
CA ALA A 231 -10.02 2.25 -11.93
C ALA A 231 -11.54 2.52 -11.79
N LEU A 232 -12.33 2.21 -12.82
CA LEU A 232 -13.79 2.38 -12.77
C LEU A 232 -14.46 1.42 -11.79
N ALA A 233 -13.97 0.18 -11.69
CA ALA A 233 -14.48 -0.79 -10.73
C ALA A 233 -14.18 -0.35 -9.29
N THR A 234 -12.97 0.14 -9.01
CA THR A 234 -12.57 0.69 -7.72
C THR A 234 -13.47 1.84 -7.31
N CYS A 235 -13.73 2.81 -8.20
CA CYS A 235 -14.64 3.93 -7.93
C CYS A 235 -16.11 3.50 -7.73
N SER A 236 -16.50 2.32 -8.21
CA SER A 236 -17.84 1.76 -8.00
C SER A 236 -17.97 0.98 -6.67
N GLY A 237 -16.88 0.84 -5.92
CA GLY A 237 -16.83 0.11 -4.64
C GLY A 237 -16.64 -1.40 -4.79
N ILE A 238 -16.32 -2.04 -3.66
CA ILE A 238 -16.14 -3.50 -3.58
C ILE A 238 -17.49 -4.19 -3.66
N LYS A 239 -17.65 -5.10 -4.62
CA LYS A 239 -18.84 -5.94 -4.75
C LYS A 239 -18.59 -7.29 -4.10
N LEU A 240 -19.45 -7.65 -3.15
CA LEU A 240 -19.34 -8.93 -2.44
C LEU A 240 -19.99 -10.05 -3.28
N PRO A 241 -19.34 -11.22 -3.40
CA PRO A 241 -19.88 -12.32 -4.18
C PRO A 241 -21.13 -12.89 -3.51
N THR A 242 -22.17 -13.16 -4.29
CA THR A 242 -23.46 -13.70 -3.84
C THR A 242 -23.54 -15.23 -3.87
N SER A 243 -22.52 -15.91 -4.40
CA SER A 243 -22.50 -17.37 -4.57
C SER A 243 -22.25 -18.12 -3.24
N PRO A 244 -22.91 -19.25 -2.96
CA PRO A 244 -22.76 -20.05 -1.74
C PRO A 244 -21.57 -21.05 -1.76
N GLU A 245 -20.67 -20.99 -2.72
CA GLU A 245 -19.72 -22.09 -3.02
C GLU A 245 -18.63 -22.44 -1.97
N PHE A 246 -18.57 -21.81 -0.80
CA PHE A 246 -17.68 -22.28 0.29
C PHE A 246 -18.34 -22.07 1.67
N GLU A 247 -18.01 -22.90 2.66
CA GLU A 247 -18.18 -22.56 4.08
C GLU A 247 -17.32 -21.32 4.35
N ARG A 248 -17.99 -20.18 4.47
CA ARG A 248 -17.39 -18.84 4.49
C ARG A 248 -17.80 -18.15 5.78
N PRO A 249 -16.91 -17.36 6.40
CA PRO A 249 -17.37 -16.42 7.41
C PRO A 249 -18.43 -15.51 6.76
N SER A 250 -19.57 -15.38 7.43
CA SER A 250 -20.67 -14.59 6.92
C SER A 250 -20.24 -13.12 6.80
N LEU A 251 -20.77 -12.42 5.79
CA LEU A 251 -20.53 -10.99 5.63
C LEU A 251 -20.94 -10.16 6.86
N ALA A 252 -21.93 -10.66 7.61
CA ALA A 252 -22.31 -10.12 8.91
C ALA A 252 -21.15 -10.25 9.92
N GLU A 253 -20.56 -11.43 10.06
CA GLU A 253 -19.39 -11.65 10.93
C GLU A 253 -18.18 -10.80 10.51
N ILE A 254 -17.92 -10.70 9.20
CA ILE A 254 -16.81 -9.87 8.69
C ILE A 254 -17.04 -8.40 9.03
N ARG A 255 -18.24 -7.84 8.76
CA ARG A 255 -18.56 -6.43 9.08
C ARG A 255 -18.55 -6.17 10.59
N THR A 256 -19.13 -7.07 11.38
CA THR A 256 -19.15 -6.97 12.84
C THR A 256 -17.75 -6.99 13.43
N VAL A 257 -16.80 -7.71 12.82
CA VAL A 257 -15.42 -7.76 13.33
C VAL A 257 -14.54 -6.65 12.78
N LEU A 258 -14.78 -6.17 11.54
CA LEU A 258 -13.96 -5.11 10.96
C LEU A 258 -14.13 -3.76 11.63
N ALA A 259 -15.37 -3.36 11.92
CA ALA A 259 -15.62 -2.04 12.49
C ALA A 259 -14.91 -1.84 13.85
N PRO A 260 -15.00 -2.77 14.83
CA PRO A 260 -14.26 -2.64 16.08
C PRO A 260 -12.74 -2.73 15.92
N LEU A 261 -12.24 -3.52 14.96
CA LEU A 261 -10.79 -3.65 14.71
C LEU A 261 -10.20 -2.35 14.14
N LEU A 262 -10.94 -1.68 13.25
CA LEU A 262 -10.55 -0.38 12.72
C LEU A 262 -10.57 0.68 13.84
N ILE A 263 -11.64 0.73 14.65
CA ILE A 263 -11.72 1.63 15.82
C ILE A 263 -10.57 1.37 16.80
N SER A 264 -10.34 0.10 17.17
CA SER A 264 -9.33 -0.30 18.16
C SER A 264 -7.90 -0.04 17.68
N ALA A 265 -7.67 0.01 16.37
CA ALA A 265 -6.39 0.37 15.79
C ALA A 265 -6.19 1.89 15.66
N GLY A 266 -7.15 2.69 16.12
CA GLY A 266 -7.15 4.15 15.94
C GLY A 266 -7.38 4.56 14.50
N LEU A 267 -7.91 3.66 13.67
CA LEU A 267 -8.15 3.90 12.26
C LEU A 267 -9.54 4.51 12.10
N PRO A 268 -9.65 5.62 11.38
CA PRO A 268 -10.91 6.37 11.27
C PRO A 268 -12.00 5.51 10.59
N THR A 269 -13.12 5.33 11.27
CA THR A 269 -14.21 4.40 10.92
C THR A 269 -15.46 5.04 10.35
N GLU A 270 -15.51 6.36 10.31
CA GLU A 270 -16.63 7.06 9.71
C GLU A 270 -16.51 7.00 8.18
N GLU A 271 -17.60 6.57 7.53
CA GLU A 271 -17.93 7.09 6.20
C GLU A 271 -17.96 8.61 6.33
N PRO A 272 -17.50 9.38 5.33
CA PRO A 272 -17.70 10.82 5.39
C PRO A 272 -19.19 11.06 5.60
N GLU A 273 -19.56 11.65 6.75
CA GLU A 273 -20.81 12.39 6.82
C GLU A 273 -20.79 13.36 5.63
N ASP A 274 -21.90 13.40 4.88
CA ASP A 274 -22.15 14.31 3.76
C ASP A 274 -22.18 15.79 4.22
N ASP A 275 -21.17 16.24 4.96
CA ASP A 275 -20.98 17.61 5.42
C ASP A 275 -19.68 18.19 4.85
N ALA A 276 -19.62 18.24 3.52
CA ALA A 276 -18.80 19.21 2.79
C ALA A 276 -19.40 19.54 1.41
N THR A 277 -20.73 19.71 1.32
CA THR A 277 -21.32 20.63 0.34
C THR A 277 -21.52 22.01 0.98
N GLU A 278 -20.47 22.61 1.52
CA GLU A 278 -20.36 24.07 1.37
C GLU A 278 -19.78 24.31 -0.02
N ALA A 279 -20.71 24.42 -0.98
CA ALA A 279 -20.45 25.15 -2.19
C ALA A 279 -19.73 26.44 -1.78
N ALA A 280 -18.49 26.59 -2.24
CA ALA A 280 -17.88 27.89 -2.40
C ALA A 280 -18.80 28.69 -3.34
N VAL A 281 -19.84 29.29 -2.77
CA VAL A 281 -20.48 30.46 -3.32
C VAL A 281 -19.38 31.49 -3.30
N VAL A 282 -18.69 31.59 -4.43
CA VAL A 282 -17.91 32.77 -4.78
C VAL A 282 -18.89 33.92 -4.66
N SER A 283 -18.87 34.58 -3.51
CA SER A 283 -19.38 35.92 -3.35
C SER A 283 -18.78 36.73 -4.48
N GLN A 284 -19.60 37.12 -5.45
CA GLN A 284 -19.26 38.20 -6.37
C GLN A 284 -18.98 39.41 -5.50
N GLY A 285 -17.70 39.60 -5.18
CA GLY A 285 -17.20 40.84 -4.64
C GLY A 285 -17.45 41.90 -5.68
N ASP A 286 -18.32 42.83 -5.32
CA ASP A 286 -18.47 44.15 -5.91
C ASP A 286 -17.11 44.75 -6.25
N VAL A 287 -16.68 44.61 -7.50
CA VAL A 287 -15.70 45.51 -8.09
C VAL A 287 -16.48 46.72 -8.57
N ARG A 288 -16.70 47.68 -7.66
CA ARG A 288 -17.13 49.04 -8.00
C ARG A 288 -15.99 49.74 -8.72
N LEU A 289 -16.04 49.74 -10.05
CA LEU A 289 -15.31 50.70 -10.87
C LEU A 289 -16.16 51.98 -10.96
N THR A 290 -15.74 53.03 -10.26
CA THR A 290 -16.27 54.38 -10.44
C THR A 290 -15.77 54.94 -11.78
N SER A 291 -16.69 55.13 -12.72
CA SER A 291 -16.49 56.02 -13.87
C SER A 291 -17.54 57.12 -13.81
N VAL A 292 -17.05 58.34 -13.93
CA VAL A 292 -17.74 59.61 -13.74
C VAL A 292 -18.34 60.06 -15.07
N ALA A 293 -19.60 60.51 -15.03
CA ALA A 293 -20.28 61.44 -15.95
C ALA A 293 -20.30 61.14 -17.45
N HIS A 294 -21.50 60.96 -18.03
CA HIS A 294 -22.26 62.08 -18.62
C HIS A 294 -23.56 61.56 -19.26
N THR A 295 -24.67 62.18 -18.87
CA THR A 295 -25.95 62.19 -19.59
C THR A 295 -25.89 63.16 -20.76
N GLN A 296 -26.20 62.66 -21.97
CA GLN A 296 -26.66 63.35 -23.19
C GLN A 296 -26.92 62.20 -24.18
N GLU A 297 -28.04 62.03 -24.88
CA GLU A 297 -28.99 62.94 -25.52
C GLU A 297 -30.33 62.21 -25.79
N ALA A 298 -31.37 63.02 -25.98
CA ALA A 298 -32.64 62.80 -26.69
C ALA A 298 -33.64 61.75 -26.16
#